data_AF-A0A8C4J7D1-F1
#
_entry.id   AF-A0A8C4J7D1-F1
#
_cell.length_a   1.000
_cell.length_b   1.000
_cell.length_c   1.000
_cell.angle_alpha   90.00
_cell.angle_beta   90.00
_cell.angle_gamma   90.00
#
_symmetry.space_group_name_H-M   'P 1'
#
loop_
_entity.id
_entity.type
_entity.pdbx_description
1 polymer ?
#
loop_
_entity_poly.entity_id
_entity_poly.type
_entity_poly.pdbx_seq_one_letter_code
_entity_poly.pdbx_strand_id
1 'polypeptide(L)' 'MRQLQSLSLAASFCATLHVCLFHRYILVRMTSAAETGYCFNVRRLRLQEKLVLLRYDPLAKKRVLFTEKRKIRSM' A
#
# COMPACT_ATOMS: atom_id res chain seq x y z
N MET A 1 -29.57 -29.61 35.59
CA MET A 1 -28.14 -29.25 35.60
C MET A 1 -27.70 -28.96 34.16
N ARG A 2 -27.26 -27.72 33.90
CA ARG A 2 -26.57 -27.18 32.68
C ARG A 2 -27.43 -27.02 31.42
N GLN A 3 -28.00 -25.84 31.14
CA GLN A 3 -27.38 -24.65 30.48
C GLN A 3 -26.74 -25.03 29.12
N LEU A 4 -27.36 -24.64 27.99
CA LEU A 4 -27.26 -23.35 27.27
C LEU A 4 -26.09 -23.31 26.26
N GLN A 5 -26.46 -23.05 25.00
CA GLN A 5 -25.72 -22.30 23.96
C GLN A 5 -24.44 -22.89 23.36
N SER A 6 -24.52 -23.24 22.08
CA SER A 6 -23.45 -22.97 21.12
C SER A 6 -24.02 -22.25 19.90
N LEU A 7 -24.41 -20.99 20.13
CA LEU A 7 -24.62 -20.00 19.08
C LEU A 7 -23.26 -19.65 18.44
N SER A 8 -23.32 -19.41 17.12
CA SER A 8 -22.41 -18.57 16.32
C SER A 8 -20.93 -18.97 16.21
N LEU A 9 -20.62 -19.85 15.25
CA LEU A 9 -19.29 -19.95 14.61
C LEU A 9 -19.20 -19.17 13.28
N ALA A 10 -20.13 -18.25 13.01
CA ALA A 10 -20.16 -17.43 11.80
C ALA A 10 -19.70 -15.97 12.03
N ALA A 11 -18.88 -15.71 13.06
CA ALA A 11 -18.37 -14.37 13.35
C ALA A 11 -16.90 -14.15 12.93
N SER A 12 -16.23 -15.15 12.35
CA SER A 12 -14.81 -15.04 11.98
C SER A 12 -14.54 -14.34 10.65
N PHE A 13 -15.58 -13.96 9.89
CA PHE A 13 -15.44 -13.23 8.62
C PHE A 13 -15.64 -11.71 8.73
N CYS A 14 -15.97 -11.17 9.91
CA CYS A 14 -16.30 -9.74 10.05
C CYS A 14 -15.06 -8.84 10.23
N ALA A 15 -13.93 -9.37 10.69
CA ALA A 15 -12.76 -8.54 11.07
C ALA A 15 -11.82 -8.15 9.90
N THR A 16 -11.92 -8.77 8.73
CA THR A 16 -11.14 -8.38 7.53
C THR A 16 -11.75 -7.19 6.78
N LEU A 17 -13.01 -6.84 7.03
CA LEU A 17 -13.72 -5.77 6.32
C LEU A 17 -13.72 -4.41 7.05
N HIS A 18 -13.45 -4.38 8.36
CA HIS A 18 -13.60 -3.15 9.15
C HIS A 18 -12.42 -2.16 9.05
N VAL A 19 -11.26 -2.58 8.53
CA VAL A 19 -10.14 -1.65 8.22
C VAL A 19 -10.41 -0.85 6.94
N CYS A 20 -11.50 -1.16 6.21
CA CYS A 20 -11.60 -0.91 4.78
C CYS A 20 -12.29 0.40 4.36
N LEU A 21 -12.77 1.30 5.23
CA LEU A 21 -13.72 2.33 4.74
C LEU A 21 -13.36 3.82 4.87
N PHE A 22 -12.25 4.22 5.49
CA PHE A 22 -11.91 5.66 5.47
C PHE A 22 -10.53 6.04 4.94
N HIS A 23 -9.59 5.11 4.76
CA HIS A 23 -8.27 5.47 4.20
C HIS A 23 -7.61 4.32 3.41
N ARG A 24 -8.23 3.93 2.29
CA ARG A 24 -7.79 2.79 1.45
C ARG A 24 -6.44 3.02 0.79
N TYR A 25 -6.11 4.27 0.48
CA TYR A 25 -4.95 4.63 -0.33
C TYR A 25 -3.93 5.47 0.44
N ILE A 26 -2.67 5.32 0.06
CA ILE A 26 -1.56 6.11 0.57
C ILE A 26 -0.86 6.76 -0.61
N LEU A 27 -0.55 8.06 -0.49
CA LEU A 27 0.30 8.75 -1.43
C LEU A 27 1.76 8.57 -1.03
N VAL A 28 2.53 7.99 -1.94
CA VAL A 28 3.92 7.59 -1.72
C VAL A 28 4.81 8.35 -2.69
N ARG A 29 6.02 8.71 -2.23
CA ARG A 29 7.10 9.21 -3.09
C ARG A 29 7.97 8.05 -3.55
N MET A 30 8.03 7.87 -4.87
CA MET A 30 8.94 6.97 -5.56
C MET A 30 10.25 7.70 -5.86
N THR A 31 11.37 7.00 -5.75
CA THR A 31 12.71 7.51 -6.10
C THR A 31 13.38 6.59 -7.11
N SER A 32 14.13 7.17 -8.05
CA SER A 32 14.94 6.43 -9.01
C SER A 32 16.06 5.67 -8.29
N ALA A 33 16.29 4.41 -8.69
CA ALA A 33 17.42 3.61 -8.20
C ALA A 33 18.78 4.09 -8.74
N ALA A 34 18.77 4.93 -9.79
CA ALA A 34 19.98 5.57 -10.32
C ALA A 34 20.42 6.82 -9.53
N GLU A 35 19.76 7.14 -8.41
CA GLU A 35 20.10 8.26 -7.51
C GLU A 35 20.22 9.63 -8.20
N THR A 36 19.57 9.81 -9.34
CA THR A 36 19.51 11.06 -10.11
C THR A 36 18.73 12.18 -9.41
N GLY A 37 17.94 11.84 -8.39
CA GLY A 37 17.07 12.79 -7.70
C GLY A 37 15.68 12.95 -8.34
N TYR A 38 15.41 12.31 -9.49
CA TYR A 38 14.07 12.31 -10.07
C TYR A 38 13.11 11.49 -9.21
N CYS A 39 12.03 12.14 -8.76
CA CYS A 39 11.03 11.55 -7.87
C CYS A 39 9.63 11.82 -8.42
N PHE A 40 8.70 10.87 -8.24
CA PHE A 40 7.29 11.10 -8.55
C PHE A 40 6.38 10.46 -7.50
N ASN A 41 5.12 10.88 -7.49
CA ASN A 41 4.14 10.43 -6.51
C ASN A 41 3.22 9.38 -7.13
N VAL A 42 2.92 8.33 -6.35
CA VAL A 42 2.00 7.25 -6.74
C VAL A 42 1.04 6.96 -5.60
N ARG A 43 -0.19 6.57 -5.93
CA ARG A 43 -1.17 6.07 -4.97
C ARG A 43 -1.06 4.55 -4.90
N ARG A 44 -0.95 3.99 -3.70
CA ARG A 44 -1.00 2.54 -3.48
C ARG A 44 -1.98 2.17 -2.38
N LEU A 45 -2.40 0.91 -2.34
CA LEU A 45 -3.22 0.38 -1.26
C LEU A 45 -2.40 0.27 0.02
N ARG A 46 -3.02 0.52 1.18
CA ARG A 46 -2.36 0.48 2.49
C ARG A 46 -1.83 -0.91 2.85
N LEU A 47 -2.59 -1.95 2.53
CA LEU A 47 -2.27 -3.35 2.84
C LEU A 47 -1.38 -4.02 1.78
N GLN A 48 -1.12 -3.34 0.67
CA GLN A 48 -0.28 -3.87 -0.40
C GLN A 48 1.22 -3.69 -0.06
N GLU A 49 2.04 -4.58 -0.60
CA GLU A 49 3.50 -4.52 -0.53
C GLU A 49 4.07 -3.25 -1.18
N LYS A 50 5.34 -2.95 -0.89
CA LYS A 50 6.03 -1.78 -1.44
C LYS A 50 6.13 -1.89 -2.96
N LEU A 51 5.83 -0.79 -3.64
CA LEU A 51 5.88 -0.75 -5.10
C LEU A 51 7.33 -0.70 -5.61
N VAL A 52 7.56 -1.44 -6.68
CA VAL A 52 8.76 -1.38 -7.50
C VAL A 52 8.31 -1.27 -8.95
N LEU A 53 8.71 -0.20 -9.63
CA LEU A 53 8.21 0.14 -10.97
C LEU A 53 9.38 0.39 -11.93
N LEU A 54 9.34 -0.17 -13.13
CA LEU A 54 10.28 0.18 -14.18
C LEU A 54 9.73 1.36 -15.00
N ARG A 55 10.41 2.51 -14.97
CA ARG A 55 9.97 3.73 -15.67
C ARG A 55 11.14 4.48 -16.29
N TYR A 56 10.87 5.28 -17.32
CA TYR A 56 11.87 6.18 -17.89
C TYR A 56 12.20 7.33 -16.93
N ASP A 57 13.48 7.55 -16.70
CA ASP A 57 14.00 8.69 -15.96
C ASP A 57 14.54 9.74 -16.95
N PRO A 58 13.99 10.96 -16.99
CA PRO A 58 14.46 12.01 -17.89
C PRO A 58 15.88 12.50 -17.57
N LEU A 59 16.33 12.38 -16.32
CA LEU A 59 17.68 12.77 -15.92
C LEU A 59 18.71 11.69 -16.32
N ALA A 60 18.39 10.41 -16.11
CA ALA A 60 19.26 9.30 -16.49
C ALA A 60 19.21 8.98 -18.00
N LYS A 61 18.18 9.46 -18.71
CA LYS A 61 17.86 9.16 -20.12
C LYS A 61 17.71 7.67 -20.43
N LYS A 62 17.32 6.88 -19.43
CA LYS A 62 17.21 5.42 -19.50
C LYS A 62 15.98 4.95 -18.70
N ARG A 63 15.52 3.73 -18.96
CA ARG A 63 14.52 3.08 -18.09
C ARG A 63 15.22 2.52 -16.87
N VAL A 64 14.75 2.94 -15.70
CA VAL A 64 15.35 2.60 -14.41
C VAL A 64 14.27 2.04 -13.49
N LEU A 65 14.70 1.25 -12.52
CA LEU A 65 13.85 0.82 -11.42
C LEU A 65 13.57 2.00 -10.49
N PHE A 66 12.32 2.13 -10.06
CA PHE A 66 11.87 3.09 -9.06
C PHE A 66 11.37 2.34 -7.84
N THR A 67 11.81 2.78 -6.68
CA THR A 67 11.47 2.17 -5.39
C THR A 67 10.73 3.17 -4.51
N GLU A 68 9.85 2.67 -3.65
CA GLU A 68 9.15 3.48 -2.64
C GLU A 68 10.11 3.91 -1.53
N LYS A 69 10.28 5.23 -1.35
CA LYS A 69 11.17 5.79 -0.31
C LYS A 69 10.41 6.22 0.94
N ARG A 70 9.32 7.00 0.77
CA ARG A 70 8.55 7.52 1.90
C ARG A 70 7.06 7.66 1.61
N LYS A 71 6.24 7.43 2.62
CA LYS A 71 4.84 7.84 2.67
C LYS A 71 4.77 9.37 2.82
N ILE A 72 3.96 10.04 2.00
CA ILE A 72 3.69 11.48 2.10
C ILE A 72 2.50 11.69 3.04
N ARG A 73 1.35 11.12 2.68
CA ARG A 73 0.11 11.24 3.45
C ARG A 73 -0.82 10.06 3.19
N SER A 74 -1.69 9.77 4.16
CA SER A 74 -2.87 8.93 3.91
C SER A 74 -3.95 9.74 3.22
N MET A 75 -4.68 9.08 2.33
CA MET A 75 -5.85 9.61 1.62
C MET A 75 -7.10 8.90 2.09
#